data_AF-A0A1M5P7M2-F1
#
_entry.id   AF-A0A1M5P7M2-F1
#
_cell.length_a   1.000
_cell.length_b   1.000
_cell.length_c   1.000
_cell.angle_alpha   90.00
_cell.angle_beta   90.00
_cell.angle_gamma   90.00
#
_symmetry.space_group_name_H-M   'P 1'
#
loop_
_entity.id
_entity.type
_entity.pdbx_description
1 polymer ?
#
loop_
_entity_poly.entity_id
_entity_poly.type
_entity_poly.pdbx_seq_one_letter_code
_entity_poly.pdbx_strand_id
1 'polypeptide(L)'
;MKTKAFLTMLAVMSLMVTFAAYSQGKKVKINKEMQEALEMRYSTDQQTAKTQRFIFDKMEWKKSWIGVKYTDLLKAWGAPAKAFPNGDGGQVVVYEKVSNYAGGSYKPGYFTTGVNGFGQTVLTGSKQAEDTRWASQYVEVTTVHIGKDNLIQSIDQKTTHSQSGTQ
;
A
#
# COMPACT_ATOMS: atom_id res chain seq x y z
N MET A 1 -17.53 -42.58 51.54
CA MET A 1 -17.37 -41.16 51.12
C MET A 1 -16.02 -40.65 51.64
N LYS A 2 -15.33 -39.83 50.83
CA LYS A 2 -14.10 -39.07 51.12
C LYS A 2 -12.78 -39.85 51.16
N THR A 3 -12.07 -39.94 50.02
CA THR A 3 -10.58 -40.10 49.95
C THR A 3 -10.06 -39.99 48.51
N LYS A 4 -10.39 -38.93 47.77
CA LYS A 4 -9.75 -38.68 46.45
C LYS A 4 -9.30 -37.23 46.19
N ALA A 5 -9.55 -36.31 47.12
CA ALA A 5 -9.30 -34.88 46.89
C ALA A 5 -7.97 -34.34 47.46
N PHE A 6 -7.16 -35.16 48.14
CA PHE A 6 -5.98 -34.67 48.88
C PHE A 6 -4.63 -34.93 48.19
N LEU A 7 -4.58 -35.74 47.13
CA LEU A 7 -3.30 -36.12 46.50
C LEU A 7 -2.91 -35.27 45.28
N THR A 8 -3.84 -34.52 44.68
CA THR A 8 -3.58 -33.69 43.50
C THR A 8 -3.07 -32.28 43.82
N MET A 9 -3.17 -31.83 45.08
CA MET A 9 -2.78 -30.47 45.46
C MET A 9 -1.29 -30.31 45.80
N LEU A 10 -0.55 -31.42 46.00
CA LEU A 10 0.88 -31.37 46.31
C LEU A 10 1.80 -31.45 45.08
N ALA A 11 1.29 -31.94 43.94
CA ALA A 11 2.08 -32.08 42.70
C ALA A 11 2.17 -30.79 41.88
N VAL A 12 1.26 -29.83 42.10
CA VAL A 12 1.24 -28.55 41.36
C VAL A 12 2.16 -27.49 42.00
N MET A 13 2.49 -27.64 43.29
CA MET A 13 3.34 -26.68 44.01
C MET A 13 4.85 -26.91 43.82
N SER A 14 5.26 -28.08 43.31
CA SER A 14 6.68 -28.40 43.07
C SER A 14 7.17 -28.06 41.64
N LEU A 15 6.26 -27.69 40.73
CA LEU A 15 6.61 -27.34 39.34
C LEU A 15 6.76 -25.81 39.12
N MET A 16 6.55 -24.98 40.15
CA MET A 16 6.65 -23.52 40.03
C MET A 16 7.95 -22.93 40.61
N VAL A 17 8.87 -23.73 41.15
CA VAL A 17 10.10 -23.22 41.80
C VAL A 17 11.36 -23.40 40.95
N THR A 18 11.32 -24.15 39.85
CA THR A 18 12.50 -24.38 38.99
C THR A 18 12.71 -23.39 37.86
N PHE A 19 11.83 -22.41 37.65
CA PHE A 19 12.01 -21.36 36.63
C PHE A 19 12.56 -20.02 37.16
N ALA A 20 12.87 -19.92 38.45
CA ALA A 20 13.40 -18.68 39.05
C ALA A 20 14.94 -18.55 38.98
N ALA A 21 15.67 -19.59 38.51
CA ALA A 21 17.14 -19.61 38.56
C ALA A 21 17.86 -19.35 37.23
N TYR A 22 17.15 -19.15 36.11
CA TYR A 22 17.75 -19.01 34.77
C TYR A 22 17.54 -17.62 34.15
N SER A 23 17.62 -16.58 34.96
CA SER A 23 17.69 -15.19 34.46
C SER A 23 18.87 -14.43 35.08
N GLN A 24 20.03 -15.09 35.18
CA GLN A 24 21.29 -14.34 35.21
C GLN A 24 21.54 -13.85 33.78
N GLY A 25 21.04 -12.65 33.49
CA GLY A 25 21.32 -11.92 32.26
C GLY A 25 22.82 -11.69 32.12
N LYS A 26 23.51 -12.64 31.47
CA LYS A 26 24.78 -12.37 30.82
C LYS A 26 24.51 -11.26 29.82
N LYS A 27 24.99 -10.04 30.13
CA LYS A 27 25.11 -8.97 29.15
C LYS A 27 26.04 -9.49 28.05
N VAL A 28 25.44 -10.05 27.00
CA VAL A 28 26.15 -10.42 25.78
C VAL A 28 26.78 -9.13 25.27
N LYS A 29 28.11 -9.05 25.25
CA LYS A 29 28.81 -8.00 24.52
C LYS A 29 28.47 -8.19 23.05
N ILE A 30 27.46 -7.46 22.59
CA ILE A 30 27.06 -7.45 21.19
C ILE A 30 28.24 -6.86 20.43
N ASN A 31 28.84 -7.63 19.52
CA ASN A 31 29.88 -7.10 18.65
C ASN A 31 29.24 -6.08 17.69
N LYS A 32 30.05 -5.15 17.17
CA LYS A 32 29.57 -4.04 16.32
C LYS A 32 28.67 -4.52 15.17
N GLU A 33 29.03 -5.65 14.55
CA GLU A 33 28.27 -6.27 13.46
C GLU A 33 26.88 -6.75 13.89
N MET A 34 26.74 -7.36 15.07
CA MET A 34 25.44 -7.82 15.57
C MET A 34 24.57 -6.63 16.01
N GLN A 35 25.18 -5.53 16.45
CA GLN A 35 24.45 -4.31 16.78
C GLN A 35 23.91 -3.63 15.52
N GLU A 36 24.72 -3.51 14.47
CA GLU A 36 24.32 -3.00 13.15
C GLU A 36 23.24 -3.90 12.51
N ALA A 37 23.38 -5.23 12.60
CA ALA A 37 22.37 -6.17 12.10
C ALA A 37 21.03 -6.07 12.85
N LEU A 38 21.07 -5.85 14.17
CA LEU A 38 19.87 -5.61 14.98
C LEU A 38 19.21 -4.28 14.62
N GLU A 39 19.97 -3.20 14.47
CA GLU A 39 19.45 -1.88 14.07
C GLU A 39 18.82 -1.92 12.66
N MET A 40 19.43 -2.63 11.71
CA MET A 40 18.84 -2.86 10.40
C MET A 40 17.53 -3.65 10.48
N ARG A 41 17.47 -4.70 11.29
CA ARG A 41 16.23 -5.46 11.51
C ARG A 41 15.15 -4.58 12.14
N TYR A 42 15.47 -3.84 13.20
CA TYR A 42 14.50 -2.97 13.86
C TYR A 42 13.95 -1.90 12.92
N SER A 43 14.79 -1.29 12.08
CA SER A 43 14.33 -0.30 11.10
C SER A 43 13.43 -0.93 10.02
N THR A 44 13.79 -2.12 9.53
CA THR A 44 13.00 -2.86 8.53
C THR A 44 11.65 -3.29 9.10
N ASP A 45 11.63 -3.84 10.32
CA ASP A 45 10.40 -4.26 11.00
C ASP A 45 9.51 -3.05 11.30
N GLN A 46 10.10 -1.92 11.70
CA GLN A 46 9.36 -0.68 11.93
C GLN A 46 8.75 -0.13 10.64
N GLN A 47 9.47 -0.15 9.53
CA GLN A 47 8.94 0.27 8.22
C GLN A 47 7.82 -0.67 7.73
N THR A 48 8.01 -1.98 7.92
CA THR A 48 7.03 -3.00 7.56
C THR A 48 5.75 -2.83 8.38
N ALA A 49 5.87 -2.67 9.70
CA ALA A 49 4.73 -2.42 10.59
C ALA A 49 4.01 -1.10 10.28
N LYS A 50 4.75 -0.03 9.96
CA LYS A 50 4.15 1.24 9.51
C LYS A 50 3.38 1.08 8.20
N THR A 51 3.93 0.34 7.25
CA THR A 51 3.30 0.07 5.95
C THR A 51 2.03 -0.77 6.14
N GLN A 52 2.09 -1.82 6.95
CA GLN A 52 0.93 -2.66 7.26
C GLN A 52 -0.17 -1.87 7.97
N ARG A 53 0.17 -1.02 8.95
CA ARG A 53 -0.80 -0.12 9.60
C ARG A 53 -1.43 0.85 8.61
N PHE A 54 -0.62 1.52 7.79
CA PHE A 54 -1.14 2.43 6.76
C PHE A 54 -2.11 1.72 5.81
N ILE A 55 -1.78 0.51 5.37
CA ILE A 55 -2.65 -0.31 4.53
C ILE A 55 -3.94 -0.70 5.26
N PHE A 56 -3.84 -1.11 6.53
CA PHE A 56 -4.99 -1.46 7.36
C PHE A 56 -5.93 -0.27 7.55
N ASP A 57 -5.40 0.89 7.95
CA ASP A 57 -6.15 2.13 8.16
C ASP A 57 -6.78 2.60 6.83
N LYS A 58 -6.05 2.49 5.71
CA LYS A 58 -6.59 2.75 4.36
C LYS A 58 -7.66 1.77 3.91
N MET A 59 -7.81 0.61 4.54
CA MET A 59 -8.79 -0.41 4.15
C MET A 59 -9.91 -0.59 5.18
N GLU A 60 -9.85 0.09 6.33
CA GLU A 60 -10.87 0.02 7.38
C GLU A 60 -12.23 0.50 6.87
N TRP A 61 -12.24 1.52 6.02
CA TRP A 61 -13.46 1.98 5.36
C TRP A 61 -14.12 0.90 4.48
N LYS A 62 -13.37 -0.09 3.95
CA LYS A 62 -13.98 -1.20 3.20
C LYS A 62 -14.80 -2.10 4.12
N LYS A 63 -14.28 -2.37 5.31
CA LYS A 63 -14.95 -3.22 6.31
C LYS A 63 -16.23 -2.59 6.82
N SER A 64 -16.32 -1.26 6.87
CA SER A 64 -17.55 -0.58 7.31
C SER A 64 -18.74 -0.78 6.38
N TRP A 65 -18.51 -1.22 5.13
CA TRP A 65 -19.59 -1.46 4.16
C TRP A 65 -20.00 -2.93 4.07
N ILE A 66 -19.19 -3.87 4.57
CA ILE A 66 -19.56 -5.29 4.55
C ILE A 66 -20.76 -5.50 5.48
N GLY A 67 -21.79 -6.18 4.98
CA GLY A 67 -23.07 -6.39 5.68
C GLY A 67 -24.05 -5.22 5.60
N VAL A 68 -23.66 -4.10 4.98
CA VAL A 68 -24.56 -2.95 4.75
C VAL A 68 -25.42 -3.21 3.51
N LYS A 69 -26.64 -2.65 3.50
CA LYS A 69 -27.52 -2.71 2.33
C LYS A 69 -26.91 -1.94 1.17
N TYR A 70 -26.95 -2.53 -0.02
CA TYR A 70 -26.46 -1.88 -1.24
C TYR A 70 -27.15 -0.53 -1.52
N THR A 71 -28.43 -0.38 -1.14
CA THR A 71 -29.16 0.88 -1.28
C THR A 71 -28.52 2.06 -0.53
N ASP A 72 -27.86 1.79 0.59
CA ASP A 72 -27.21 2.85 1.36
C ASP A 72 -25.86 3.23 0.77
N LEU A 73 -25.14 2.25 0.21
CA LEU A 73 -23.94 2.51 -0.60
C LEU A 73 -24.29 3.34 -1.85
N LEU A 74 -25.38 3.03 -2.54
CA LEU A 74 -25.88 3.83 -3.68
C LEU A 74 -26.17 5.28 -3.31
N LYS A 75 -26.73 5.54 -2.12
CA LYS A 75 -26.97 6.92 -1.64
C LYS A 75 -25.67 7.66 -1.36
N ALA A 76 -24.69 6.95 -0.80
CA ALA A 76 -23.42 7.55 -0.43
C ALA A 76 -22.49 7.79 -1.62
N TRP A 77 -22.46 6.86 -2.57
CA TRP A 77 -21.47 6.83 -3.66
C TRP A 77 -22.07 7.14 -5.04
N GLY A 78 -23.39 7.13 -5.17
CA GLY A 78 -24.08 7.28 -6.45
C GLY A 78 -24.16 5.98 -7.23
N ALA A 79 -24.50 6.10 -8.51
CA ALA A 79 -24.64 4.96 -9.41
C ALA A 79 -23.26 4.35 -9.77
N PRO A 80 -23.16 3.02 -9.87
CA PRO A 80 -21.92 2.37 -10.30
C PRO A 80 -21.67 2.60 -11.81
N ALA A 81 -20.41 2.48 -12.21
CA ALA A 81 -20.04 2.54 -13.63
C ALA A 81 -20.55 1.31 -14.40
N LYS A 82 -20.55 0.13 -13.75
CA LYS A 82 -21.05 -1.13 -14.31
C LYS A 82 -21.77 -1.95 -13.25
N ALA A 83 -22.79 -2.70 -13.65
CA ALA A 83 -23.50 -3.64 -12.80
C ALA A 83 -23.85 -4.89 -13.62
N PHE A 84 -23.63 -6.08 -13.06
CA PHE A 84 -23.95 -7.34 -13.70
C PHE A 84 -24.34 -8.41 -12.67
N PRO A 85 -25.20 -9.39 -13.03
CA PRO A 85 -25.61 -10.44 -12.12
C PRO A 85 -24.43 -11.40 -11.80
N ASN A 86 -24.36 -11.90 -10.57
CA ASN A 86 -23.31 -12.81 -10.10
C ASN A 86 -23.64 -14.31 -10.33
N GLY A 87 -24.64 -14.64 -11.15
CA GLY A 87 -25.11 -16.02 -11.39
C GLY A 87 -25.90 -16.62 -10.23
N ASP A 88 -25.44 -16.44 -8.99
CA ASP A 88 -26.10 -16.89 -7.76
C ASP A 88 -27.19 -15.90 -7.30
N GLY A 89 -27.98 -15.31 -8.19
CA GLY A 89 -29.04 -14.34 -7.84
C GLY A 89 -28.59 -13.06 -7.10
N GLY A 90 -27.29 -12.90 -6.84
CA GLY A 90 -26.66 -11.66 -6.40
C GLY A 90 -26.24 -10.79 -7.58
N GLN A 91 -25.55 -9.70 -7.28
CA GLN A 91 -25.01 -8.78 -8.28
C GLN A 91 -23.58 -8.37 -7.95
N VAL A 92 -22.83 -8.04 -8.98
CA VAL A 92 -21.50 -7.43 -8.88
C VAL A 92 -21.61 -6.05 -9.48
N VAL A 93 -21.15 -5.05 -8.76
CA VAL A 93 -21.13 -3.66 -9.21
C VAL A 93 -19.72 -3.12 -9.17
N VAL A 94 -19.39 -2.26 -10.12
CA VAL A 94 -18.05 -1.74 -10.32
C VAL A 94 -18.10 -0.23 -10.33
N TYR A 95 -17.34 0.38 -9.42
CA TYR A 95 -17.04 1.80 -9.40
C TYR A 95 -15.67 2.03 -10.01
N GLU A 96 -15.55 3.04 -10.86
CA GLU A 96 -14.30 3.40 -11.52
C GLU A 96 -14.03 4.88 -11.30
N LYS A 97 -12.83 5.18 -10.81
CA LYS A 97 -12.34 6.54 -10.64
C LYS A 97 -11.04 6.71 -11.42
N VAL A 98 -11.06 7.59 -12.41
CA VAL A 98 -9.90 7.93 -13.23
C VAL A 98 -9.35 9.28 -12.77
N SER A 99 -8.07 9.32 -12.43
CA SER A 99 -7.33 10.54 -12.10
C SER A 99 -6.20 10.73 -13.09
N ASN A 100 -6.16 11.89 -13.75
CA ASN A 100 -5.13 12.21 -14.73
C ASN A 100 -4.25 13.35 -14.19
N TYR A 101 -2.94 13.22 -14.35
CA TYR A 101 -1.95 14.22 -14.00
C TYR A 101 -1.06 14.47 -15.19
N ALA A 102 -0.61 15.70 -15.36
CA ALA A 102 0.35 16.07 -16.39
C ALA A 102 1.27 17.15 -15.85
N GLY A 103 2.49 17.21 -16.40
CA GLY A 103 3.48 18.19 -15.99
C GLY A 103 4.67 18.24 -16.93
N GLY A 104 5.69 18.98 -16.51
CA GLY A 104 6.92 19.18 -17.27
C GLY A 104 6.87 20.35 -18.24
N SER A 105 7.90 20.46 -19.07
CA SER A 105 8.07 21.59 -20.00
C SER A 105 8.80 21.16 -21.26
N TYR A 106 8.56 21.88 -22.35
CA TYR A 106 9.34 21.76 -23.57
C TYR A 106 10.22 23.00 -23.74
N LYS A 107 11.52 22.79 -23.94
CA LYS A 107 12.46 23.84 -24.32
C LYS A 107 12.97 23.54 -25.73
N PRO A 108 12.69 24.40 -26.72
CA PRO A 108 13.21 24.21 -28.06
C PRO A 108 14.74 24.34 -28.08
N GLY A 109 15.39 23.50 -28.88
CA GLY A 109 16.80 23.66 -29.20
C GLY A 109 17.03 24.83 -30.14
N TYR A 110 18.26 25.35 -30.17
CA TYR A 110 18.63 26.42 -31.10
C TYR A 110 20.08 26.29 -31.54
N PHE A 111 20.36 26.81 -32.72
CA PHE A 111 21.71 27.02 -33.20
C PHE A 111 22.12 28.47 -32.96
N THR A 112 23.35 28.67 -32.51
CA THR A 112 23.97 30.00 -32.48
C THR A 112 24.86 30.13 -33.70
N THR A 113 24.76 31.28 -34.35
CA THR A 113 25.60 31.62 -35.50
C THR A 113 26.34 32.92 -35.21
N GLY A 114 27.54 33.04 -35.75
CA GLY A 114 28.37 34.23 -35.68
C GLY A 114 29.03 34.49 -37.03
N VAL A 115 29.54 35.70 -37.24
CA VAL A 115 30.25 36.05 -38.47
C VAL A 115 31.75 35.94 -38.23
N ASN A 116 32.46 35.16 -39.03
CA ASN A 116 33.92 35.03 -38.92
C ASN A 116 34.64 36.27 -39.47
N GLY A 117 35.97 36.34 -39.32
CA GLY A 117 36.79 37.45 -39.84
C GLY A 117 36.77 37.63 -41.37
N PHE A 118 36.12 36.71 -42.10
CA PHE A 118 35.94 36.74 -43.55
C PHE A 118 34.51 37.12 -43.97
N GLY A 119 33.66 37.54 -43.02
CA GLY A 119 32.27 37.92 -43.31
C GLY A 119 31.32 36.74 -43.54
N GLN A 120 31.74 35.49 -43.29
CA GLN A 120 30.90 34.31 -43.45
C GLN A 120 30.15 33.99 -42.16
N THR A 121 28.86 33.68 -42.26
CA THR A 121 28.08 33.16 -41.13
C THR A 121 28.49 31.72 -40.86
N VAL A 122 28.96 31.45 -39.65
CA VAL A 122 29.39 30.12 -39.19
C VAL A 122 28.61 29.71 -37.95
N LEU A 123 28.39 28.42 -37.78
CA LEU A 123 27.81 27.85 -36.56
C LEU A 123 28.81 27.98 -35.41
N THR A 124 28.41 28.68 -34.35
CA THR A 124 29.25 28.92 -33.16
C THR A 124 28.86 28.03 -31.97
N GLY A 125 27.75 27.31 -32.08
CA GLY A 125 27.27 26.41 -31.04
C GLY A 125 25.85 25.94 -31.29
N SER A 126 25.45 24.90 -30.57
CA SER A 126 24.10 24.36 -30.60
C SER A 126 23.63 24.02 -29.19
N LYS A 127 22.34 24.21 -28.94
CA LYS A 127 21.64 23.70 -27.77
C LYS A 127 20.58 22.71 -28.24
N GLN A 128 20.62 21.50 -27.70
CA GLN A 128 19.61 20.48 -28.00
C GLN A 128 18.27 20.85 -27.35
N ALA A 129 17.18 20.36 -27.95
CA ALA A 129 15.86 20.49 -27.34
C ALA A 129 15.77 19.62 -26.08
N GLU A 130 15.08 20.11 -25.06
CA GLU A 130 14.78 19.36 -23.83
C GLU A 130 13.26 19.19 -23.73
N ASP A 131 12.80 17.95 -23.62
CA ASP A 131 11.39 17.64 -23.38
C ASP A 131 11.24 16.81 -22.12
N THR A 132 10.73 17.46 -21.06
CA THR A 132 10.44 16.81 -19.77
C THR A 132 8.96 16.61 -19.54
N ARG A 133 8.13 16.76 -20.59
CA ARG A 133 6.68 16.60 -20.47
C ARG A 133 6.34 15.15 -20.14
N TRP A 134 5.43 15.01 -19.18
CA TRP A 134 4.91 13.72 -18.77
C TRP A 134 3.41 13.81 -18.51
N ALA A 135 2.75 12.66 -18.64
CA ALA A 135 1.38 12.46 -18.24
C ALA A 135 1.28 11.14 -17.46
N SER A 136 0.50 11.11 -16.40
CA SER A 136 0.17 9.90 -15.66
C SER A 136 -1.32 9.76 -15.47
N GLN A 137 -1.77 8.51 -15.44
CA GLN A 137 -3.15 8.14 -15.22
C GLN A 137 -3.21 7.07 -14.13
N TYR A 138 -4.10 7.29 -13.17
CA TYR A 138 -4.45 6.34 -12.14
C TYR A 138 -5.91 5.94 -12.34
N VAL A 139 -6.14 4.65 -12.54
CA VAL A 139 -7.49 4.07 -12.62
C VAL A 139 -7.69 3.24 -11.36
N GLU A 140 -8.61 3.66 -10.52
CA GLU A 140 -9.02 2.96 -9.32
C GLU A 140 -10.37 2.29 -9.58
N VAL A 141 -10.38 0.96 -9.52
CA VAL A 141 -11.56 0.12 -9.73
C VAL A 141 -11.94 -0.50 -8.40
N THR A 142 -13.15 -0.22 -7.93
CA THR A 142 -13.74 -0.85 -6.74
C THR A 142 -14.88 -1.77 -7.17
N THR A 143 -14.69 -3.07 -6.98
CA THR A 143 -15.69 -4.10 -7.25
C THR A 143 -16.40 -4.46 -5.95
N VAL A 144 -17.73 -4.38 -5.93
CA VAL A 144 -18.56 -4.71 -4.77
C VAL A 144 -19.42 -5.90 -5.12
N HIS A 145 -19.32 -6.97 -4.34
CA HIS A 145 -20.14 -8.16 -4.47
C HIS A 145 -21.32 -8.08 -3.51
N ILE A 146 -22.52 -8.26 -4.06
CA ILE A 146 -23.78 -8.09 -3.33
C ILE A 146 -24.54 -9.41 -3.39
N GLY A 147 -24.96 -9.88 -2.22
CA GLY A 147 -25.73 -11.11 -2.05
C GLY A 147 -27.18 -10.97 -2.52
N LYS A 148 -27.89 -12.11 -2.57
CA LYS A 148 -29.34 -12.18 -2.87
C LYS A 148 -30.19 -11.39 -1.88
N ASP A 149 -29.69 -11.21 -0.66
CA ASP A 149 -30.28 -10.44 0.44
C ASP A 149 -30.05 -8.92 0.31
N ASN A 150 -29.42 -8.49 -0.79
CA ASN A 150 -29.04 -7.11 -1.06
C ASN A 150 -28.03 -6.54 -0.05
N LEU A 151 -27.28 -7.41 0.63
CA LEU A 151 -26.18 -7.05 1.50
C LEU A 151 -24.84 -7.16 0.77
N ILE A 152 -23.93 -6.23 1.09
CA ILE A 152 -22.57 -6.26 0.57
C ILE A 152 -21.80 -7.39 1.24
N GLN A 153 -21.24 -8.31 0.45
CA GLN A 153 -20.52 -9.48 0.94
C GLN A 153 -19.00 -9.27 0.89
N SER A 154 -18.50 -8.62 -0.16
CA SER A 154 -17.08 -8.28 -0.29
C SER A 154 -16.87 -7.03 -1.13
N ILE A 155 -15.73 -6.37 -0.91
CA ILE A 155 -15.28 -5.20 -1.65
C ILE A 155 -13.81 -5.42 -2.04
N ASP A 156 -13.58 -5.51 -3.34
CA ASP A 156 -12.25 -5.59 -3.92
C ASP A 156 -11.88 -4.26 -4.55
N GLN A 157 -10.62 -3.88 -4.45
CA GLN A 157 -10.13 -2.63 -5.03
C GLN A 157 -8.82 -2.89 -5.74
N LYS A 158 -8.73 -2.41 -6.96
CA LYS A 158 -7.52 -2.48 -7.78
C LYS A 158 -7.20 -1.08 -8.27
N THR A 159 -5.93 -0.71 -8.17
CA THR A 159 -5.43 0.54 -8.73
C THR A 159 -4.40 0.20 -9.79
N THR A 160 -4.58 0.72 -11.00
CA THR A 160 -3.60 0.63 -12.08
C THR A 160 -3.04 2.01 -12.37
N HIS A 161 -1.74 2.07 -12.58
CA HIS A 161 -1.01 3.28 -12.90
C HIS A 161 -0.36 3.13 -14.28
N SER A 162 -0.52 4.14 -15.13
CA SER A 162 0.21 4.27 -16.39
C SER A 162 0.83 5.67 -16.46
N GLN A 163 2.03 5.75 -17.02
CA GLN A 163 2.75 7.01 -17.24
C GLN A 163 3.35 7.00 -18.63
N SER A 164 3.32 8.16 -19.28
CA SER A 164 3.98 8.41 -20.56
C SER A 164 4.82 9.70 -20.47
N GLY A 165 5.87 9.78 -21.29
CA GLY A 165 6.80 10.92 -21.34
C GLY A 165 8.19 10.59 -20.78
N THR A 166 9.10 11.55 -20.92
CA THR A 166 10.50 11.45 -20.51
C THR A 166 10.69 11.94 -19.07
N GLN A 167 11.25 11.10 -18.20
CA GLN A 167 11.79 11.51 -16.89
C GLN A 167 13.23 11.96 -17.02
#